data_AF-A0A6J8EFG1-F1
#
_entry.id   AF-A0A6J8EFG1-F1
#
_cell.length_a   1.000
_cell.length_b   1.000
_cell.length_c   1.000
_cell.angle_alpha   90.00
_cell.angle_beta   90.00
_cell.angle_gamma   90.00
#
_symmetry.space_group_name_H-M   'P 1'
#
loop_
_entity.id
_entity.type
_entity.pdbx_description
1 polymer ?
#
loop_
_entity_poly.entity_id
_entity_poly.type
_entity_poly.pdbx_seq_one_letter_code
_entity_poly.pdbx_strand_id
1 'polypeptide(L)'
;MDNLESVWLELKLHGKKVLFGTFYIPPNCEQDIWVKLENSLDMALNDNHVDYIMITGDFNDNKINCANSKIRPLLTQFSLNQLIDEPTHFTEQSSSLLDLFMTNNVNAVTYCGVGPPLLEQLRYHCPIIGLLNFPKTCHKSFKRKIWLYDRGDYTKYRNILSGNNWNSITDSDNIEDMTANITHIILDAADKCIPNKIITVRKDQPPWLTNEIKKKIRKKNRIHKTAKRRDNSKDWNKFKKIRNEVTNLVRKSKEDFNNSLIKKVIDNNSSNKIGGKS
;
A
#
# COMPACT_ATOMS: atom_id res chain seq x y z
N MET A 1 -30.74 -19.44 15.60
CA MET A 1 -30.40 -19.55 14.17
C MET A 1 -29.07 -18.85 14.01
N ASP A 2 -28.02 -19.62 13.82
CA ASP A 2 -26.69 -19.06 13.62
C ASP A 2 -26.63 -18.46 12.21
N ASN A 3 -26.17 -17.21 12.13
CA ASN A 3 -25.95 -16.53 10.86
C ASN A 3 -24.57 -16.89 10.32
N LEU A 4 -24.45 -16.95 9.00
CA LEU A 4 -23.16 -17.12 8.33
C LEU A 4 -22.24 -15.95 8.69
N GLU A 5 -21.15 -16.24 9.38
CA GLU A 5 -20.12 -15.25 9.68
C GLU A 5 -19.22 -15.07 8.47
N SER A 6 -19.38 -13.96 7.75
CA SER A 6 -18.60 -13.67 6.55
C SER A 6 -18.37 -12.18 6.36
N VAL A 7 -17.24 -11.86 5.74
CA VAL A 7 -16.90 -10.48 5.34
C VAL A 7 -16.35 -10.51 3.92
N TRP A 8 -16.90 -9.65 3.07
CA TRP A 8 -16.39 -9.39 1.73
C TRP A 8 -15.73 -8.01 1.64
N LEU A 9 -14.60 -7.95 0.97
CA LEU A 9 -13.83 -6.74 0.71
C LEU A 9 -13.55 -6.63 -0.78
N GLU A 10 -14.02 -5.53 -1.38
CA GLU A 10 -13.68 -5.18 -2.77
C GLU A 10 -12.40 -4.34 -2.78
N LEU A 11 -11.41 -4.79 -3.55
CA LEU A 11 -10.17 -4.07 -3.80
C LEU A 11 -10.04 -3.77 -5.31
N LYS A 12 -9.73 -2.51 -5.64
CA LYS A 12 -9.39 -2.12 -7.01
C LYS A 12 -7.88 -2.02 -7.15
N LEU A 13 -7.27 -2.99 -7.85
CA LEU A 13 -5.84 -3.07 -8.10
C LEU A 13 -5.58 -2.95 -9.60
N HIS A 14 -4.94 -1.87 -10.05
CA HIS A 14 -4.54 -1.69 -11.45
C HIS A 14 -5.67 -1.79 -12.47
N GLY A 15 -6.85 -1.26 -12.11
CA GLY A 15 -8.05 -1.33 -12.95
C GLY A 15 -8.73 -2.70 -12.94
N LYS A 16 -8.19 -3.66 -12.20
CA LYS A 16 -8.79 -4.97 -11.93
C LYS A 16 -9.54 -4.94 -10.60
N LYS A 17 -10.71 -5.56 -10.57
CA LYS A 17 -11.52 -5.71 -9.36
C LYS A 17 -11.19 -7.06 -8.73
N VAL A 18 -10.70 -7.03 -7.49
CA VAL A 18 -10.37 -8.20 -6.70
C VAL A 18 -11.32 -8.26 -5.52
N LEU A 19 -12.02 -9.37 -5.38
CA LEU A 19 -12.94 -9.59 -4.27
C LEU A 19 -12.32 -10.58 -3.28
N PHE A 20 -12.17 -10.14 -2.03
CA PHE A 20 -11.67 -10.95 -0.92
C PHE A 20 -12.80 -11.32 0.02
N GLY A 21 -13.07 -12.61 0.16
CA GLY A 21 -14.02 -13.15 1.11
C GLY A 21 -13.29 -13.82 2.27
N THR A 22 -13.75 -13.58 3.50
CA THR A 22 -13.37 -14.41 4.64
C THR A 22 -14.61 -14.98 5.29
N PHE A 23 -14.58 -16.28 5.60
CA PHE A 23 -15.71 -17.01 6.16
C PHE A 23 -15.33 -17.74 7.45
N TYR A 24 -16.27 -17.87 8.36
CA TYR A 24 -16.20 -18.79 9.48
C TYR A 24 -17.45 -19.67 9.49
N ILE A 25 -17.24 -20.98 9.38
CA ILE A 25 -18.31 -21.98 9.43
C ILE A 25 -18.17 -22.75 10.74
N PRO A 26 -19.13 -22.63 11.68
CA PRO A 26 -19.07 -23.36 12.93
C PRO A 26 -19.01 -24.89 12.73
N PRO A 27 -18.31 -25.63 13.60
CA PRO A 27 -18.34 -27.09 13.54
C PRO A 27 -19.77 -27.60 13.79
N ASN A 28 -20.17 -28.67 13.09
CA ASN A 28 -21.50 -29.27 13.19
C ASN A 28 -22.67 -28.32 12.85
N CYS A 29 -22.45 -27.36 11.95
CA CYS A 29 -23.48 -26.44 11.49
C CYS A 29 -24.64 -27.12 10.73
N GLU A 30 -25.81 -26.49 10.77
CA GLU A 30 -26.98 -26.89 9.98
C GLU A 30 -26.74 -26.69 8.48
N GLN A 31 -27.51 -27.41 7.65
CA GLN A 31 -27.38 -27.33 6.20
C GLN A 31 -27.68 -25.93 5.64
N ASP A 32 -28.49 -25.13 6.35
CA ASP A 32 -28.84 -23.75 5.99
C ASP A 32 -27.61 -22.83 5.87
N ILE A 33 -26.57 -23.03 6.70
CA ILE A 33 -25.33 -22.23 6.63
C ILE A 33 -24.59 -22.48 5.30
N TRP A 34 -24.60 -23.72 4.80
CA TRP A 34 -23.98 -24.06 3.52
C TRP A 34 -24.76 -23.47 2.34
N VAL A 35 -26.10 -23.42 2.42
CA VAL A 35 -26.94 -22.76 1.42
C VAL A 35 -26.68 -21.24 1.41
N LYS A 36 -26.52 -20.63 2.59
CA LYS A 36 -26.13 -19.20 2.69
C LYS A 36 -24.74 -18.93 2.11
N LEU A 37 -23.78 -19.83 2.32
CA LEU A 37 -22.45 -19.75 1.72
C LEU A 37 -22.56 -19.81 0.20
N GLU A 38 -23.29 -20.79 -0.34
CA GLU A 38 -23.52 -20.94 -1.78
C GLU A 38 -24.14 -19.68 -2.39
N ASN A 39 -25.21 -19.15 -1.80
CA ASN A 39 -25.83 -17.90 -2.26
C ASN A 39 -24.83 -16.72 -2.22
N SER A 40 -23.99 -16.65 -1.19
CA SER A 40 -22.97 -15.60 -1.09
C SER A 40 -21.89 -15.72 -2.17
N LEU A 41 -21.49 -16.95 -2.52
CA LEU A 41 -20.53 -17.21 -3.59
C LEU A 41 -21.14 -16.88 -4.96
N ASP A 42 -22.39 -17.25 -5.17
CA ASP A 42 -23.12 -16.97 -6.41
C ASP A 42 -23.23 -15.45 -6.66
N MET A 43 -23.60 -14.67 -5.64
CA MET A 43 -23.61 -13.21 -5.73
C MET A 43 -22.23 -12.62 -6.05
N ALA A 44 -21.17 -13.17 -5.46
CA ALA A 44 -19.80 -12.70 -5.65
C ALA A 44 -19.25 -13.00 -7.05
N LEU A 45 -19.57 -14.17 -7.60
CA LEU A 45 -19.09 -14.64 -8.90
C LEU A 45 -19.91 -14.13 -10.09
N ASN A 46 -21.21 -13.87 -9.89
CA ASN A 46 -22.08 -13.31 -10.93
C ASN A 46 -21.96 -11.78 -11.08
N ASP A 47 -21.11 -11.14 -10.27
CA ASP A 47 -20.74 -9.74 -10.48
C ASP A 47 -19.79 -9.65 -11.68
N ASN A 48 -20.36 -9.26 -12.84
CA ASN A 48 -19.70 -9.12 -14.15
C ASN A 48 -18.43 -8.25 -14.15
N HIS A 49 -18.12 -7.56 -13.06
CA HIS A 49 -16.95 -6.70 -12.95
C HIS A 49 -15.81 -7.29 -12.13
N VAL A 50 -15.93 -8.51 -11.58
CA VAL A 50 -14.89 -9.12 -10.73
C VAL A 50 -13.91 -9.94 -11.58
N ASP A 51 -12.63 -9.55 -11.58
CA ASP A 51 -11.58 -10.28 -12.30
C ASP A 51 -11.00 -11.43 -11.47
N TYR A 52 -10.84 -11.21 -10.16
CA TYR A 52 -10.19 -12.15 -9.25
C TYR A 52 -11.01 -12.30 -7.98
N ILE A 53 -11.18 -13.54 -7.54
CA ILE A 53 -11.82 -13.89 -6.28
C ILE A 53 -10.85 -14.70 -5.43
N MET A 54 -10.74 -14.31 -4.17
CA MET A 54 -9.88 -14.93 -3.19
C MET A 54 -10.68 -15.11 -1.91
N ILE A 55 -10.81 -16.35 -1.47
CA ILE A 55 -11.66 -16.72 -0.34
C ILE A 55 -10.80 -17.47 0.67
N THR A 56 -10.84 -17.01 1.91
CA THR A 56 -10.10 -17.63 3.02
C THR A 56 -11.01 -17.86 4.21
N GLY A 57 -10.54 -18.63 5.18
CA GLY A 57 -11.19 -18.73 6.48
C GLY A 57 -11.31 -20.16 6.96
N ASP A 58 -11.96 -20.34 8.11
CA ASP A 58 -12.15 -21.63 8.76
C ASP A 58 -13.50 -22.22 8.36
N PHE A 59 -13.48 -23.29 7.59
CA PHE A 59 -14.67 -23.94 7.06
C PHE A 59 -15.10 -25.15 7.89
N ASN A 60 -14.28 -25.57 8.86
CA ASN A 60 -14.48 -26.80 9.63
C ASN A 60 -14.81 -28.05 8.77
N ASP A 61 -14.42 -28.09 7.49
CA ASP A 61 -14.60 -29.22 6.56
C ASP A 61 -13.28 -29.95 6.34
N ASN A 62 -12.88 -30.77 7.31
CA ASN A 62 -11.68 -31.61 7.23
C ASN A 62 -11.75 -32.70 6.12
N LYS A 63 -12.82 -32.76 5.34
CA LYS A 63 -13.09 -33.84 4.39
C LYS A 63 -12.86 -33.44 2.94
N ILE A 64 -12.19 -32.33 2.65
CA ILE A 64 -12.00 -31.83 1.27
C ILE A 64 -11.48 -32.89 0.28
N ASN A 65 -10.64 -33.81 0.75
CA ASN A 65 -10.09 -34.92 -0.04
C ASN A 65 -10.97 -36.18 -0.07
N CYS A 66 -12.05 -36.22 0.70
CA CYS A 66 -13.00 -37.32 0.81
C CYS A 66 -14.28 -37.03 0.01
N ALA A 67 -14.99 -38.09 -0.39
CA ALA A 67 -16.26 -37.99 -1.12
C ALA A 67 -17.37 -37.23 -0.36
N ASN A 68 -17.25 -37.11 0.96
CA ASN A 68 -18.23 -36.47 1.85
C ASN A 68 -17.93 -34.99 2.17
N SER A 69 -17.03 -34.33 1.42
CA SER A 69 -16.81 -32.89 1.57
C SER A 69 -18.04 -32.10 1.17
N LYS A 70 -18.40 -31.11 1.98
CA LYS A 70 -19.46 -30.15 1.66
C LYS A 70 -18.96 -28.99 0.79
N ILE A 71 -17.69 -28.63 0.91
CA ILE A 71 -17.09 -27.53 0.13
C ILE A 71 -16.71 -27.95 -1.29
N ARG A 72 -16.34 -29.23 -1.52
CA ARG A 72 -15.86 -29.72 -2.82
C ARG A 72 -16.86 -29.57 -3.99
N PRO A 73 -18.17 -29.83 -3.81
CA PRO A 73 -19.15 -29.53 -4.85
C PRO A 73 -19.17 -28.05 -5.22
N LEU A 74 -19.13 -27.15 -4.22
CA LEU A 74 -19.13 -25.70 -4.41
C LEU A 74 -17.86 -25.24 -5.17
N LEU A 75 -16.69 -25.79 -4.82
CA LEU A 75 -15.44 -25.53 -5.56
C LEU A 75 -15.58 -25.84 -7.05
N THR A 76 -16.21 -26.97 -7.36
CA THR A 76 -16.41 -27.43 -8.74
C THR A 76 -17.44 -26.55 -9.47
N GLN A 77 -18.58 -26.27 -8.82
CA GLN A 77 -19.65 -25.42 -9.35
C GLN A 77 -19.16 -24.02 -9.70
N PHE A 78 -18.32 -23.45 -8.85
CA PHE A 78 -17.83 -22.08 -8.98
C PHE A 78 -16.44 -21.96 -9.63
N SER A 79 -15.90 -23.07 -10.15
CA SER A 79 -14.55 -23.12 -10.74
C SER A 79 -13.45 -22.53 -9.84
N LEU A 80 -13.57 -22.77 -8.54
CA LEU A 80 -12.60 -22.34 -7.53
C LEU A 80 -11.59 -23.45 -7.25
N ASN A 81 -10.34 -23.06 -7.08
CA ASN A 81 -9.24 -23.94 -6.75
C ASN A 81 -8.83 -23.70 -5.30
N GLN A 82 -8.88 -24.75 -4.46
CA GLN A 82 -8.28 -24.72 -3.14
C GLN A 82 -6.77 -24.91 -3.23
N LEU A 83 -6.00 -24.01 -2.61
CA LEU A 83 -4.54 -23.94 -2.77
C LEU A 83 -3.74 -24.53 -1.60
N ILE A 84 -4.33 -24.75 -0.42
CA ILE A 84 -3.64 -25.35 0.74
C ILE A 84 -3.91 -26.85 0.77
N ASP A 85 -2.83 -27.63 0.80
CA ASP A 85 -2.80 -29.10 0.88
C ASP A 85 -2.20 -29.61 2.20
N GLU A 86 -1.62 -28.73 3.01
CA GLU A 86 -1.06 -29.03 4.34
C GLU A 86 -2.08 -28.82 5.48
N PRO A 87 -2.01 -29.56 6.60
CA PRO A 87 -2.89 -29.32 7.73
C PRO A 87 -2.71 -27.93 8.34
N THR A 88 -3.80 -27.27 8.69
CA THR A 88 -3.81 -25.92 9.29
C THR A 88 -4.19 -25.95 10.75
N HIS A 89 -4.79 -27.04 11.23
CA HIS A 89 -5.15 -27.25 12.61
C HIS A 89 -4.48 -28.51 13.17
N PHE A 90 -3.74 -28.37 14.27
CA PHE A 90 -3.00 -29.45 14.94
C PHE A 90 -3.44 -29.57 16.38
N THR A 91 -3.79 -30.76 16.82
CA THR A 91 -3.96 -31.11 18.24
C THR A 91 -2.85 -32.05 18.67
N GLU A 92 -2.81 -32.44 19.94
CA GLU A 92 -1.86 -33.45 20.43
C GLU A 92 -2.05 -34.82 19.75
N GLN A 93 -3.25 -35.10 19.23
CA GLN A 93 -3.62 -36.42 18.69
C GLN A 93 -3.96 -36.42 17.20
N SER A 94 -4.12 -35.26 16.55
CA SER A 94 -4.56 -35.18 15.16
C SER A 94 -4.07 -33.93 14.43
N SER A 95 -4.08 -33.98 13.10
CA SER A 95 -3.88 -32.85 12.21
C SER A 95 -5.00 -32.80 11.18
N SER A 96 -5.55 -31.62 10.94
CA SER A 96 -6.71 -31.40 10.07
C SER A 96 -6.53 -30.15 9.21
N LEU A 97 -7.05 -30.18 7.98
CA LEU A 97 -7.13 -29.03 7.09
C LEU A 97 -8.52 -28.40 7.25
N LEU A 98 -8.61 -27.35 8.06
CA LEU A 98 -9.88 -26.66 8.35
C LEU A 98 -9.92 -25.27 7.72
N ASP A 99 -8.76 -24.63 7.65
CA ASP A 99 -8.58 -23.32 7.05
C ASP A 99 -8.29 -23.48 5.55
N LEU A 100 -9.12 -22.89 4.70
CA LEU A 100 -9.00 -23.01 3.25
C LEU A 100 -8.55 -21.69 2.63
N PHE A 101 -7.91 -21.76 1.46
CA PHE A 101 -7.60 -20.62 0.61
C PHE A 101 -7.93 -20.91 -0.85
N MET A 102 -9.10 -20.45 -1.27
CA MET A 102 -9.71 -20.75 -2.56
C MET A 102 -9.59 -19.55 -3.51
N THR A 103 -9.36 -19.80 -4.80
CA THR A 103 -9.33 -18.74 -5.82
C THR A 103 -9.83 -19.21 -7.18
N ASN A 104 -10.42 -18.28 -7.94
CA ASN A 104 -10.77 -18.52 -9.35
C ASN A 104 -9.54 -18.46 -10.29
N ASN A 105 -8.39 -17.96 -9.83
CA ASN A 105 -7.20 -17.82 -10.66
C ASN A 105 -5.91 -18.11 -9.88
N VAL A 106 -5.39 -19.32 -10.06
CA VAL A 106 -4.15 -19.78 -9.42
C VAL A 106 -2.94 -18.94 -9.83
N ASN A 107 -2.91 -18.41 -11.07
CA ASN A 107 -1.77 -17.61 -11.56
C ASN A 107 -1.64 -16.25 -10.86
N ALA A 108 -2.70 -15.80 -10.18
CA ALA A 108 -2.64 -14.60 -9.33
C ALA A 108 -1.91 -14.84 -8.00
N VAL A 109 -1.60 -16.10 -7.66
CA VAL A 109 -0.93 -16.49 -6.42
C VAL A 109 0.46 -17.02 -6.74
N THR A 110 1.50 -16.32 -6.30
CA THR A 110 2.90 -16.73 -6.46
C THR A 110 3.28 -17.85 -5.50
N TYR A 111 2.73 -17.80 -4.29
CA TYR A 111 3.02 -18.76 -3.22
C TYR A 111 1.86 -18.82 -2.26
N CYS A 112 1.58 -20.01 -1.75
CA CYS A 112 0.67 -20.26 -0.64
C CYS A 112 1.26 -21.36 0.25
N GLY A 113 1.01 -21.31 1.55
CA GLY A 113 1.42 -22.36 2.46
C GLY A 113 1.04 -22.07 3.90
N VAL A 114 1.37 -22.99 4.80
CA VAL A 114 1.04 -22.90 6.22
C VAL A 114 2.25 -22.36 7.00
N GLY A 115 2.02 -21.29 7.76
CA GLY A 115 3.03 -20.67 8.62
C GLY A 115 3.09 -21.28 10.02
N PRO A 116 4.15 -21.01 10.80
CA PRO A 116 4.21 -21.45 12.18
C PRO A 116 3.13 -20.75 13.04
N PRO A 117 2.66 -21.38 14.12
CA PRO A 117 1.72 -20.75 15.06
C PRO A 117 2.22 -19.38 15.53
N LEU A 118 1.36 -18.37 15.47
CA LEU A 118 1.75 -16.98 15.75
C LEU A 118 1.80 -16.67 17.26
N LEU A 119 1.01 -17.38 18.06
CA LEU A 119 0.83 -17.13 19.50
C LEU A 119 0.62 -18.45 20.25
N GLU A 120 1.12 -18.53 21.49
CA GLU A 120 0.86 -19.65 22.42
C GLU A 120 -0.62 -19.83 22.79
N GLN A 121 -1.51 -18.91 22.42
CA GLN A 121 -2.95 -18.99 22.68
C GLN A 121 -3.73 -19.55 21.48
N LEU A 122 -3.11 -19.54 20.29
CA LEU A 122 -3.66 -20.09 19.04
C LEU A 122 -2.91 -21.39 18.67
N ARG A 123 -2.43 -22.16 19.67
CA ARG A 123 -1.47 -23.27 19.46
C ARG A 123 -1.91 -24.27 18.41
N TYR A 124 -3.22 -24.41 18.27
CA TYR A 124 -3.80 -25.42 17.39
C TYR A 124 -4.03 -24.91 15.98
N HIS A 125 -4.17 -23.60 15.72
CA HIS A 125 -4.30 -23.08 14.34
C HIS A 125 -2.99 -22.46 13.84
N CYS A 126 -2.60 -22.87 12.64
CA CYS A 126 -1.49 -22.33 11.90
C CYS A 126 -2.00 -21.35 10.83
N PRO A 127 -1.41 -20.14 10.72
CA PRO A 127 -1.86 -19.16 9.74
C PRO A 127 -1.57 -19.62 8.31
N ILE A 128 -2.48 -19.31 7.39
CA ILE A 128 -2.20 -19.42 5.96
C ILE A 128 -1.43 -18.17 5.49
N ILE A 129 -0.36 -18.38 4.74
CA ILE A 129 0.46 -17.34 4.15
C ILE A 129 0.28 -17.39 2.63
N GLY A 130 -0.20 -16.31 2.04
CA GLY A 130 -0.30 -16.14 0.59
C GLY A 130 0.54 -14.97 0.08
N LEU A 131 1.27 -15.18 -1.03
CA LEU A 131 1.94 -14.14 -1.80
C LEU A 131 1.21 -13.97 -3.12
N LEU A 132 0.66 -12.78 -3.35
CA LEU A 132 -0.17 -12.49 -4.50
C LEU A 132 0.60 -11.70 -5.56
N ASN A 133 0.46 -12.11 -6.81
CA ASN A 133 1.09 -11.50 -7.96
C ASN A 133 0.19 -10.45 -8.61
N PHE A 134 0.13 -9.27 -8.01
CA PHE A 134 -0.54 -8.14 -8.64
C PHE A 134 0.49 -7.18 -9.26
N PRO A 135 0.35 -6.81 -10.54
CA PRO A 135 1.32 -5.96 -11.21
C PRO A 135 1.31 -4.55 -10.61
N LYS A 136 2.27 -4.23 -9.74
CA LYS A 136 2.38 -2.89 -9.17
C LYS A 136 3.01 -1.91 -10.16
N THR A 137 2.24 -0.94 -10.63
CA THR A 137 2.78 0.30 -11.24
C THR A 137 3.78 0.94 -10.29
N CYS A 138 5.05 0.94 -10.70
CA CYS A 138 6.13 1.63 -9.99
C CYS A 138 6.55 2.81 -10.85
N HIS A 139 6.34 4.01 -10.33
CA HIS A 139 6.78 5.23 -10.98
C HIS A 139 8.30 5.37 -10.81
N LYS A 140 9.01 5.47 -11.95
CA LYS A 140 10.45 5.74 -11.95
C LYS A 140 10.72 7.03 -11.16
N SER A 141 11.72 6.97 -10.27
CA SER A 141 12.20 8.17 -9.60
C SER A 141 12.93 9.06 -10.58
N PHE A 142 12.68 10.37 -10.53
CA PHE A 142 13.33 11.34 -11.39
C PHE A 142 13.95 12.47 -10.59
N LYS A 143 14.96 13.13 -11.17
CA LYS A 143 15.57 14.33 -10.59
C LYS A 143 14.76 15.56 -11.02
N ARG A 144 14.45 16.44 -10.08
CA ARG A 144 13.77 17.71 -10.33
C ARG A 144 14.57 18.84 -9.70
N LYS A 145 14.86 19.89 -10.47
CA LYS A 145 15.38 21.16 -9.97
C LYS A 145 14.26 21.90 -9.25
N ILE A 146 14.51 22.33 -8.01
CA ILE A 146 13.61 23.17 -7.23
C ILE A 146 14.35 24.45 -6.86
N TRP A 147 13.70 25.57 -7.18
CA TRP A 147 14.12 26.91 -6.80
C TRP A 147 13.74 27.20 -5.35
N LEU A 148 14.66 27.78 -4.60
CA LEU A 148 14.45 28.25 -3.24
C LEU A 148 14.12 29.75 -3.29
N TYR A 149 12.90 30.06 -3.73
CA TYR A 149 12.44 31.44 -3.92
C TYR A 149 12.50 32.28 -2.64
N ASP A 150 12.39 31.66 -1.47
CA ASP A 150 12.58 32.29 -0.16
C ASP A 150 14.00 32.83 0.07
N ARG A 151 14.98 32.41 -0.74
CA ARG A 151 16.41 32.73 -0.59
C ARG A 151 17.00 33.44 -1.81
N GLY A 152 16.15 33.90 -2.72
CA GLY A 152 16.59 34.59 -3.93
C GLY A 152 17.09 36.01 -3.65
N ASP A 153 18.17 36.41 -4.32
CA ASP A 153 18.57 37.81 -4.40
C ASP A 153 17.81 38.51 -5.53
N TYR A 154 16.63 39.02 -5.18
CA TYR A 154 15.74 39.68 -6.14
C TYR A 154 16.25 41.05 -6.60
N THR A 155 17.13 41.69 -5.84
CA THR A 155 17.73 42.96 -6.25
C THR A 155 18.72 42.70 -7.39
N LYS A 156 19.61 41.74 -7.22
CA LYS A 156 20.52 41.29 -8.29
C LYS A 156 19.74 40.76 -9.49
N TYR A 157 18.68 39.99 -9.27
CA TYR A 157 17.82 39.48 -10.35
C TYR A 157 17.21 40.61 -11.19
N ARG A 158 16.62 41.62 -10.54
CA ARG A 158 16.08 42.80 -11.24
C ARG A 158 17.17 43.55 -12.02
N ASN A 159 18.34 43.75 -11.42
CA ASN A 159 19.44 44.47 -12.07
C ASN A 159 19.94 43.74 -13.34
N ILE A 160 20.02 42.40 -13.30
CA ILE A 160 20.38 41.61 -14.48
C ILE A 160 19.31 41.77 -15.56
N LEU A 161 18.03 41.66 -15.21
CA LEU A 161 16.95 41.77 -16.18
C LEU A 161 16.84 43.19 -16.78
N SER A 162 17.02 44.24 -15.97
CA SER A 162 17.00 45.62 -16.45
C SER A 162 18.20 45.97 -17.33
N GLY A 163 19.33 45.29 -17.14
CA GLY A 163 20.53 45.46 -17.96
C GLY A 163 20.50 44.73 -19.30
N ASN A 164 19.48 43.90 -19.57
CA ASN A 164 19.34 43.21 -20.84
C ASN A 164 18.69 44.13 -21.90
N ASN A 165 19.19 44.04 -23.14
CA ASN A 165 18.55 44.71 -24.28
C ASN A 165 17.36 43.88 -24.76
N TRP A 166 16.15 44.25 -24.33
CA TRP A 166 14.94 43.54 -24.70
C TRP A 166 14.51 43.76 -26.15
N ASN A 167 14.92 44.88 -26.76
CA ASN A 167 14.57 45.22 -28.13
C ASN A 167 15.26 44.30 -29.14
N SER A 168 16.49 43.84 -28.85
CA SER A 168 17.19 42.90 -29.74
C SER A 168 16.60 41.48 -29.77
N ILE A 169 15.65 41.17 -28.89
CA ILE A 169 15.01 39.85 -28.81
C ILE A 169 13.84 39.77 -29.80
N THR A 170 13.26 40.91 -30.19
CA THR A 170 12.16 41.01 -31.15
C THR A 170 12.62 41.11 -32.61
N ASP A 171 13.94 41.08 -32.85
CA ASP A 171 14.53 41.20 -34.20
C ASP A 171 14.56 39.86 -34.98
N SER A 172 14.01 38.78 -34.41
CA SER A 172 13.87 37.46 -35.05
C SER A 172 12.54 37.37 -35.82
N ASP A 173 12.51 36.86 -37.04
CA ASP A 173 11.22 36.64 -37.76
C ASP A 173 10.43 35.43 -37.24
N ASN A 174 10.99 34.67 -36.30
CA ASN A 174 10.41 33.45 -35.75
C ASN A 174 9.96 33.64 -34.29
N ILE A 175 8.66 33.48 -34.03
CA ILE A 175 8.01 33.65 -32.72
C ILE A 175 8.51 32.58 -31.72
N GLU A 176 8.71 31.35 -32.17
CA GLU A 176 9.24 30.26 -31.35
C GLU A 176 10.66 30.61 -30.85
N ASP A 177 11.49 31.21 -31.71
CA ASP A 177 12.85 31.61 -31.34
C ASP A 177 12.83 32.82 -30.39
N MET A 178 11.94 33.80 -30.60
CA MET A 178 11.75 34.91 -29.66
C MET A 178 11.37 34.40 -28.26
N THR A 179 10.37 33.52 -28.19
CA THR A 179 9.87 32.99 -26.90
C THR A 179 10.91 32.13 -26.19
N ALA A 180 11.69 31.34 -26.93
CA ALA A 180 12.81 30.59 -26.39
C ALA A 180 13.90 31.52 -25.82
N ASN A 181 14.24 32.61 -26.53
CA ASN A 181 15.24 33.58 -26.09
C ASN A 181 14.81 34.33 -24.83
N ILE A 182 13.55 34.80 -24.77
CA ILE A 182 12.99 35.44 -23.56
C ILE A 182 13.07 34.46 -22.38
N THR A 183 12.61 33.22 -22.59
CA THR A 183 12.62 32.18 -21.55
C THR A 183 14.04 31.91 -21.06
N HIS A 184 15.00 31.83 -21.98
CA HIS A 184 16.41 31.61 -21.65
C HIS A 184 16.98 32.74 -20.79
N ILE A 185 16.79 34.01 -21.18
CA ILE A 185 17.30 35.17 -20.42
C ILE A 185 16.73 35.21 -19.01
N ILE A 186 15.42 34.99 -18.87
CA ILE A 186 14.75 34.97 -17.58
C ILE A 186 15.28 33.82 -16.70
N LEU A 187 15.40 32.61 -17.26
CA LEU A 187 15.87 31.45 -16.50
C LEU A 187 17.36 31.52 -16.14
N ASP A 188 18.20 32.09 -17.01
CA ASP A 188 19.63 32.30 -16.74
C ASP A 188 19.84 33.34 -15.65
N ALA A 189 19.13 34.47 -15.71
CA ALA A 189 19.13 35.44 -14.63
C ALA A 189 18.65 34.81 -13.30
N ALA A 190 17.64 33.94 -13.36
CA ALA A 190 17.12 33.25 -12.20
C ALA A 190 18.16 32.26 -11.63
N ASP A 191 18.90 31.55 -12.48
CA ASP A 191 19.95 30.61 -12.05
C ASP A 191 21.09 31.29 -11.31
N LYS A 192 21.44 32.52 -11.71
CA LYS A 192 22.50 33.33 -11.10
C LYS A 192 22.10 33.99 -9.77
N CYS A 193 20.80 34.08 -9.49
CA CYS A 193 20.27 34.89 -8.39
C CYS A 193 19.41 34.12 -7.39
N ILE A 194 18.80 33.00 -7.81
CA ILE A 194 17.91 32.20 -6.99
C ILE A 194 18.58 30.84 -6.73
N PRO A 195 19.00 30.57 -5.48
CA PRO A 195 19.55 29.27 -5.13
C PRO A 195 18.58 28.15 -5.50
N ASN A 196 19.13 27.05 -6.01
CA ASN A 196 18.35 25.89 -6.40
C ASN A 196 18.97 24.61 -5.88
N LYS A 197 18.15 23.56 -5.78
CA LYS A 197 18.59 22.23 -5.40
C LYS A 197 17.94 21.18 -6.27
N ILE A 198 18.67 20.11 -6.53
CA ILE A 198 18.14 18.93 -7.22
C ILE A 198 17.59 17.97 -6.17
N ILE A 199 16.30 17.65 -6.27
CA ILE A 199 15.67 16.61 -5.45
C ILE A 199 15.40 15.37 -6.29
N THR A 200 15.40 14.20 -5.64
CA THR A 200 14.87 12.98 -6.24
C THR A 200 13.41 12.84 -5.87
N VAL A 201 12.52 13.03 -6.84
CA VAL A 201 11.08 12.81 -6.69
C VAL A 201 10.82 11.31 -6.78
N ARG A 202 10.10 10.78 -5.79
CA ARG A 202 9.68 9.38 -5.73
C ARG A 202 8.18 9.36 -5.48
N LYS A 203 7.39 9.19 -6.55
CA LYS A 203 5.93 9.30 -6.48
C LYS A 203 5.30 8.28 -5.54
N ASP A 204 5.83 7.05 -5.52
CA ASP A 204 5.28 5.96 -4.71
C ASP A 204 5.73 5.98 -3.25
N GLN A 205 6.54 6.97 -2.84
CA GLN A 205 6.95 7.08 -1.45
C GLN A 205 5.94 7.86 -0.63
N PRO A 206 5.55 7.34 0.54
CA PRO A 206 4.63 8.06 1.40
C PRO A 206 5.22 9.44 1.77
N PRO A 207 4.44 10.53 1.68
CA PRO A 207 4.97 11.87 1.91
C PRO A 207 5.55 12.09 3.31
N TRP A 208 5.03 11.37 4.32
CA TRP A 208 5.54 11.39 5.69
C TRP A 208 6.95 10.79 5.81
N LEU A 209 7.43 9.98 4.85
CA LEU A 209 8.72 9.29 4.93
C LEU A 209 9.89 10.15 4.41
N THR A 210 10.28 11.11 5.24
CA THR A 210 11.40 12.02 4.94
C THR A 210 12.76 11.31 4.95
N ASN A 211 13.78 11.97 4.38
CA ASN A 211 15.16 11.45 4.42
C ASN A 211 15.69 11.30 5.85
N GLU A 212 15.26 12.13 6.78
CA GLU A 212 15.64 12.05 8.19
C GLU A 212 15.09 10.79 8.84
N ILE A 213 13.80 10.50 8.65
CA ILE A 213 13.16 9.29 9.15
C ILE A 213 13.85 8.05 8.57
N LYS A 214 14.16 8.05 7.26
CA LYS A 214 14.92 6.95 6.64
C LYS A 214 16.29 6.76 7.29
N LYS A 215 17.02 7.84 7.60
CA LYS A 215 18.31 7.75 8.32
C LYS A 215 18.13 7.10 9.69
N LYS A 216 17.10 7.50 10.45
CA LYS A 216 16.80 6.93 11.77
C LYS A 216 16.37 5.45 11.69
N ILE A 217 15.55 5.07 10.71
CA ILE A 217 15.19 3.67 10.44
C ILE A 217 16.44 2.83 10.12
N ARG A 218 17.34 3.32 9.25
CA ARG A 218 18.61 2.63 8.94
C ARG A 218 19.48 2.47 10.18
N LYS A 219 19.59 3.51 11.02
CA LYS A 219 20.31 3.46 12.30
C LYS A 219 19.71 2.39 13.23
N LYS A 220 18.39 2.36 13.38
CA LYS A 220 17.68 1.33 14.15
C LYS A 220 18.02 -0.08 13.64
N ASN A 221 17.93 -0.30 12.33
CA ASN A 221 18.21 -1.61 11.73
C ASN A 221 19.67 -2.03 11.91
N ARG A 222 20.63 -1.10 11.80
CA ARG A 222 22.05 -1.38 12.06
C ARG A 222 22.27 -1.83 13.51
N ILE A 223 21.66 -1.14 14.46
CA ILE A 223 21.79 -1.45 15.89
C ILE A 223 21.09 -2.76 16.23
N HIS A 224 19.95 -3.06 15.60
CA HIS A 224 19.29 -4.37 15.74
C HIS A 224 20.20 -5.51 15.29
N LYS A 225 20.87 -5.36 14.13
CA LYS A 225 21.86 -6.34 13.66
C LYS A 225 23.01 -6.52 14.66
N THR A 226 23.51 -5.43 15.24
CA THR A 226 24.55 -5.50 16.28
C THR A 226 24.06 -6.22 17.54
N ALA A 227 22.84 -5.91 18.01
CA ALA A 227 22.25 -6.52 19.20
C ALA A 227 22.05 -8.03 19.01
N LYS A 228 21.48 -8.46 17.87
CA LYS A 228 21.36 -9.89 17.52
C LYS A 228 22.70 -10.61 17.49
N ARG A 229 23.76 -9.97 16.97
CA ARG A 229 25.08 -10.60 16.83
C ARG A 229 25.81 -10.76 18.16
N ARG A 230 25.70 -9.76 19.06
CA ARG A 230 26.47 -9.73 20.31
C ARG A 230 25.71 -10.25 21.52
N ASP A 231 24.40 -10.33 21.38
CA ASP A 231 23.44 -10.86 22.36
C ASP A 231 23.68 -10.45 23.82
N ASN A 232 23.91 -9.15 24.03
CA ASN A 232 24.12 -8.60 25.37
C ASN A 232 23.07 -7.54 25.71
N SER A 233 22.77 -7.42 27.01
CA SER A 233 21.75 -6.51 27.54
C SER A 233 21.99 -5.05 27.14
N LYS A 234 23.26 -4.60 27.07
CA LYS A 234 23.62 -3.21 26.73
C LYS A 234 23.20 -2.85 25.29
N ASP A 235 23.51 -3.70 24.32
CA ASP A 235 23.16 -3.48 22.92
C ASP A 235 21.64 -3.63 22.69
N TRP A 236 20.99 -4.56 23.39
CA TRP A 236 19.53 -4.70 23.39
C TRP A 236 18.81 -3.47 23.98
N ASN A 237 19.31 -2.91 25.09
CA ASN A 237 18.76 -1.69 25.70
C ASN A 237 18.93 -0.48 24.77
N LYS A 238 20.08 -0.37 24.10
CA LYS A 238 20.32 0.66 23.08
C LYS A 238 19.36 0.51 21.88
N PHE A 239 19.11 -0.72 21.45
CA PHE A 239 18.13 -1.00 20.40
C PHE A 239 16.72 -0.60 20.83
N LYS A 240 16.27 -0.98 22.03
CA LYS A 240 14.94 -0.63 22.57
C LYS A 240 14.72 0.88 22.56
N LYS A 241 15.69 1.67 23.05
CA LYS A 241 15.62 3.13 23.06
C LYS A 241 15.42 3.70 21.65
N ILE A 242 16.27 3.30 20.69
CA ILE A 242 16.21 3.82 19.32
C ILE A 242 14.98 3.31 18.56
N ARG A 243 14.53 2.08 18.84
CA ARG A 243 13.27 1.56 18.31
C ARG A 243 12.11 2.45 18.73
N ASN A 244 11.99 2.78 20.01
CA ASN A 244 10.91 3.61 20.54
C ASN A 244 10.97 5.04 19.96
N GLU A 245 12.17 5.63 19.88
CA GLU A 245 12.37 6.92 19.21
C GLU A 245 11.89 6.90 17.74
N VAL A 246 12.26 5.86 16.98
CA VAL A 246 11.86 5.73 15.57
C VAL A 246 10.36 5.49 15.43
N THR A 247 9.77 4.65 16.28
CA THR A 247 8.33 4.39 16.27
C THR A 247 7.55 5.67 16.54
N ASN A 248 7.93 6.44 17.56
CA ASN A 248 7.30 7.72 17.89
C ASN A 248 7.46 8.75 16.77
N LEU A 249 8.65 8.83 16.17
CA LEU A 249 8.91 9.73 15.05
C LEU A 249 8.03 9.38 13.84
N VAL A 250 7.95 8.09 13.46
CA VAL A 250 7.11 7.65 12.35
C VAL A 250 5.64 7.90 12.62
N ARG A 251 5.17 7.64 13.84
CA ARG A 251 3.78 7.91 14.26
C ARG A 251 3.46 9.40 14.12
N LYS A 252 4.28 10.26 14.71
CA LYS A 252 4.12 11.71 14.65
C LYS A 252 4.11 12.21 13.20
N SER A 253 5.04 11.77 12.37
CA SER A 253 5.09 12.21 10.97
C SER A 253 3.89 11.76 10.14
N LYS A 254 3.28 10.62 10.46
CA LYS A 254 2.01 10.19 9.85
C LYS A 254 0.84 11.07 10.30
N GLU A 255 0.76 11.36 11.61
CA GLU A 255 -0.26 12.25 12.18
C GLU A 255 -0.17 13.66 11.59
N ASP A 256 1.03 14.26 11.56
CA ASP A 256 1.27 15.58 10.98
C ASP A 256 0.84 15.64 9.50
N PHE A 257 1.15 14.58 8.74
CA PHE A 257 0.74 14.48 7.34
C PHE A 257 -0.78 14.39 7.18
N ASN A 258 -1.45 13.54 7.97
CA ASN A 258 -2.91 13.42 7.93
C ASN A 258 -3.59 14.75 8.32
N ASN A 259 -3.09 15.43 9.35
CA ASN A 259 -3.58 16.75 9.76
C ASN A 259 -3.41 17.78 8.63
N SER A 260 -2.28 17.73 7.91
CA SER A 260 -2.04 18.62 6.77
C SER A 260 -2.99 18.34 5.59
N LEU A 261 -3.39 17.09 5.38
CA LEU A 261 -4.39 16.72 4.38
C LEU A 261 -5.78 17.23 4.77
N ILE A 262 -6.17 17.02 6.02
CA ILE A 262 -7.45 17.50 6.56
C ILE A 262 -7.55 19.02 6.40
N LYS A 263 -6.49 19.76 6.77
CA LYS A 263 -6.46 21.21 6.62
C LYS A 263 -6.64 21.65 5.17
N LYS A 264 -5.94 21.01 4.22
CA LYS A 264 -6.09 21.30 2.78
C LYS A 264 -7.51 21.06 2.27
N VAL A 265 -8.18 20.00 2.75
CA VAL A 265 -9.57 19.70 2.38
C VAL A 265 -10.52 20.78 2.92
N ILE A 266 -10.31 21.22 4.17
CA ILE A 266 -11.09 22.30 4.78
C ILE A 266 -10.89 23.61 4.01
N ASP A 267 -9.64 24.01 3.74
CA ASP A 267 -9.31 25.26 3.05
C ASP A 267 -9.87 25.28 1.62
N ASN A 268 -9.84 24.15 0.90
CA ASN A 268 -10.44 24.03 -0.44
C ASN A 268 -11.97 24.14 -0.40
N ASN A 269 -12.63 23.59 0.63
CA ASN A 269 -14.07 23.71 0.80
C ASN A 269 -14.50 25.13 1.20
N SER A 270 -13.65 25.89 1.89
CA SER A 270 -13.87 27.30 2.19
C SER A 270 -13.72 28.19 0.95
N SER A 271 -12.81 27.83 0.05
CA SER A 271 -12.56 28.57 -1.20
C SER A 271 -13.70 28.44 -2.21
N ASN A 272 -14.39 27.29 -2.26
CA ASN A 272 -15.55 27.08 -3.13
C ASN A 272 -16.86 27.75 -2.64
N LYS A 273 -16.87 28.35 -1.44
CA LYS A 273 -18.06 29.07 -0.92
C LYS A 273 -18.07 30.57 -1.23
N ILE A 274 -17.01 31.13 -1.83
CA ILE A 274 -16.90 32.59 -2.07
C ILE A 274 -17.17 32.97 -3.55
N GLY A 275 -17.27 32.01 -4.47
CA GLY A 275 -17.48 32.26 -5.91
C GLY A 275 -18.94 32.40 -6.35
N GLY A 276 -19.82 32.98 -5.53
CA GLY A 276 -21.25 33.07 -5.86
C GLY A 276 -21.92 34.27 -5.19
N LYS A 277 -21.59 35.47 -5.67
CA LYS A 277 -22.45 36.66 -5.74
C LYS A 277 -21.61 37.88 -6.14
N SER A 278 -21.71 38.24 -7.42
CA SER A 278 -21.93 39.60 -7.95
C SER A 278 -21.85 39.54 -9.47
#